data_AF-F9FP03-F1
#
_entry.id   AF-F9FP03-F1
#
_cell.length_a   1.000
_cell.length_b   1.000
_cell.length_c   1.000
_cell.angle_alpha   90.00
_cell.angle_beta   90.00
_cell.angle_gamma   90.00
#
_symmetry.space_group_name_H-M   'P 1'
#
loop_
_entity.id
_entity.type
_entity.pdbx_description
1 polymer ?
#
loop_
_entity_poly.entity_id
_entity_poly.type
_entity_poly.pdbx_seq_one_letter_code
_entity_poly.pdbx_strand_id
1 'polypeptide(L)'
;PPSHPDSSAIGSGNYNNAPRAVVLGGAFEESDIATLRDAVKTVNGARGVAWLRQDTTQPAPPVTSPEYPKLMTRRTKEAVIKLNKDGKLDGTYDGLEWY
;
A
#
# COMPACT_ATOMS: atom_id res chain seq x y z
N PRO A 1 -8.95 -9.00 15.47
CA PRO A 1 -7.57 -9.45 15.80
C PRO A 1 -7.15 -8.92 17.19
N PRO A 2 -6.42 -9.72 17.99
CA PRO A 2 -5.86 -9.24 19.24
C PRO A 2 -4.73 -8.21 18.99
N SER A 3 -4.55 -7.31 19.95
CA SER A 3 -3.46 -6.32 19.97
C SER A 3 -2.10 -7.03 20.12
N HIS A 4 -1.12 -6.69 19.28
CA HIS A 4 0.28 -7.13 19.40
C HIS A 4 1.10 -6.08 20.16
N PRO A 5 2.12 -6.44 20.96
CA PRO A 5 3.00 -5.46 21.61
C PRO A 5 3.67 -4.45 20.65
N ASP A 6 3.83 -4.82 19.37
CA ASP A 6 4.36 -3.93 18.33
C ASP A 6 3.28 -3.10 17.61
N SER A 7 2.06 -3.03 18.14
CA SER A 7 0.97 -2.28 17.53
C SER A 7 1.21 -0.77 17.65
N SER A 8 1.17 -0.07 16.51
CA SER A 8 1.25 1.38 16.47
C SER A 8 -0.08 2.05 16.81
N ALA A 9 -0.05 3.18 17.52
CA ALA A 9 -1.19 4.08 17.67
C ALA A 9 -1.43 4.95 16.41
N ILE A 10 -0.55 4.85 15.40
CA ILE A 10 -0.68 5.56 14.13
C ILE A 10 -1.70 4.80 13.27
N GLY A 11 -2.95 5.28 13.28
CA GLY A 11 -4.07 4.70 12.54
C GLY A 11 -5.32 4.60 13.40
N SER A 12 -6.42 4.09 12.82
CA SER A 12 -7.68 3.91 13.56
C SER A 12 -7.71 2.65 14.43
N GLY A 13 -6.78 1.71 14.22
CA GLY A 13 -6.84 0.37 14.83
C GLY A 13 -8.10 -0.42 14.47
N ASN A 14 -8.90 0.06 13.50
CA ASN A 14 -10.17 -0.55 13.13
C ASN A 14 -9.96 -1.62 12.07
N TYR A 15 -10.01 -2.88 12.50
CA TYR A 15 -9.89 -4.05 11.64
C TYR A 15 -11.25 -4.65 11.23
N ASN A 16 -12.37 -3.99 11.54
CA ASN A 16 -13.71 -4.45 11.13
C ASN A 16 -13.93 -4.31 9.62
N ASN A 17 -13.15 -3.45 8.96
CA ASN A 17 -13.16 -3.26 7.53
C ASN A 17 -11.88 -3.83 6.93
N ALA A 18 -12.01 -4.70 5.94
CA ALA A 18 -10.87 -5.21 5.21
C ALA A 18 -10.20 -4.06 4.41
N PRO A 19 -8.85 -4.01 4.34
CA PRO A 19 -8.12 -2.98 3.59
C PRO A 19 -8.57 -2.89 2.12
N ARG A 20 -8.54 -1.68 1.56
CA ARG A 20 -8.88 -1.43 0.13
C ARG A 20 -7.65 -1.35 -0.77
N ALA A 21 -6.52 -0.92 -0.22
CA ALA A 21 -5.23 -0.87 -0.90
C ALA A 21 -4.11 -1.06 0.13
N VAL A 22 -2.94 -1.53 -0.34
CA VAL A 22 -1.69 -1.61 0.41
C VAL A 22 -0.66 -0.71 -0.27
N VAL A 23 -0.04 0.19 0.49
CA VAL A 23 1.01 1.09 0.00
C VAL A 23 2.34 0.65 0.59
N LEU A 24 3.33 0.41 -0.25
CA LEU A 24 4.67 -0.02 0.12
C LEU A 24 5.69 1.06 -0.21
N GLY A 25 6.64 1.29 0.71
CA GLY A 25 7.76 2.20 0.48
C GLY A 25 8.79 1.64 -0.50
N GLY A 26 9.74 2.48 -0.92
CA GLY A 26 10.77 2.12 -1.90
C GLY A 26 11.79 1.06 -1.46
N ALA A 27 11.72 0.54 -0.24
CA ALA A 27 12.57 -0.56 0.23
C ALA A 27 12.03 -1.95 -0.12
N PHE A 28 10.81 -2.05 -0.65
CA PHE A 28 10.21 -3.32 -1.07
C PHE A 28 10.55 -3.60 -2.53
N GLU A 29 11.27 -4.69 -2.75
CA GLU A 29 11.59 -5.20 -4.08
C GLU A 29 10.47 -6.06 -4.66
N GLU A 30 10.54 -6.35 -5.95
CA GLU A 30 9.50 -7.13 -6.63
C GLU A 30 9.26 -8.50 -5.97
N SER A 31 10.33 -9.16 -5.52
CA SER A 31 10.27 -10.42 -4.78
C SER A 31 9.57 -10.30 -3.43
N ASP A 32 9.79 -9.20 -2.70
CA ASP A 32 9.15 -8.96 -1.41
C ASP A 32 7.65 -8.76 -1.62
N ILE A 33 7.29 -7.98 -2.65
CA ILE A 33 5.89 -7.70 -3.01
C ILE A 33 5.19 -8.97 -3.46
N ALA A 34 5.83 -9.80 -4.27
CA ALA A 34 5.29 -11.09 -4.69
C ALA A 34 5.01 -11.99 -3.48
N THR A 35 5.95 -12.07 -2.54
CA THR A 35 5.81 -12.86 -1.32
C THR A 35 4.61 -12.38 -0.47
N LEU A 36 4.47 -11.08 -0.28
CA LEU A 36 3.34 -10.49 0.46
C LEU A 36 2.00 -10.77 -0.24
N ARG A 37 1.96 -10.63 -1.56
CA ARG A 37 0.76 -10.88 -2.37
C ARG A 37 0.34 -12.34 -2.31
N ASP A 38 1.29 -13.25 -2.42
CA ASP A 38 1.01 -14.69 -2.36
C ASP A 38 0.53 -15.09 -0.96
N ALA A 39 1.11 -14.52 0.10
CA ALA A 39 0.61 -14.72 1.46
C ALA A 39 -0.85 -14.28 1.64
N VAL A 40 -1.29 -13.18 1.00
CA VAL A 40 -2.71 -12.77 1.03
C VAL A 40 -3.60 -13.78 0.29
N LYS A 41 -3.14 -14.32 -0.84
CA LYS A 41 -3.92 -15.31 -1.63
C LYS A 41 -4.15 -16.63 -0.90
N THR A 42 -3.29 -17.01 0.04
CA THR A 42 -3.47 -18.24 0.82
C THR A 42 -4.54 -18.11 1.91
N VAL A 43 -4.99 -16.90 2.22
CA VAL A 43 -6.01 -16.66 3.23
C VAL A 43 -7.40 -16.85 2.61
N ASN A 44 -8.10 -17.89 3.05
CA ASN A 44 -9.46 -18.16 2.58
C ASN A 44 -10.41 -16.99 2.89
N GLY A 45 -11.16 -16.55 1.88
CA GLY A 45 -12.06 -15.39 2.00
C GLY A 45 -11.37 -14.03 1.94
N ALA A 46 -10.07 -13.95 1.63
CA ALA A 46 -9.40 -12.68 1.38
C ALA A 46 -10.00 -11.99 0.14
N ARG A 47 -10.26 -10.69 0.28
CA ARG A 47 -10.66 -9.82 -0.84
C ARG A 47 -9.45 -9.48 -1.72
N GLY A 48 -9.70 -9.14 -2.98
CA GLY A 48 -8.73 -8.41 -3.80
C GLY A 48 -8.37 -7.08 -3.14
N VAL A 49 -7.09 -6.75 -3.17
CA VAL A 49 -6.55 -5.50 -2.63
C VAL A 49 -5.54 -4.91 -3.60
N ALA A 50 -5.71 -3.65 -3.97
CA ALA A 50 -4.78 -2.98 -4.86
C ALA A 50 -3.42 -2.77 -4.17
N TRP A 51 -2.32 -2.96 -4.88
CA TRP A 51 -0.96 -2.78 -4.37
C TRP A 51 -0.32 -1.57 -5.03
N LEU A 52 0.29 -0.70 -4.21
CA LEU A 52 0.97 0.50 -4.65
C LEU A 52 2.45 0.43 -4.28
N ARG A 53 3.32 0.52 -5.28
CA ARG A 53 4.78 0.56 -5.13
C ARG A 53 5.32 1.91 -5.60
N GLN A 54 6.37 2.39 -4.94
CA GLN A 54 7.09 3.57 -5.39
C GLN A 54 7.66 3.38 -6.80
N ASP A 55 7.46 4.35 -7.67
CA ASP A 55 8.16 4.45 -8.96
C ASP A 55 9.57 5.01 -8.74
N THR A 56 10.57 4.13 -8.76
CA THR A 56 11.98 4.50 -8.58
C THR A 56 12.61 5.12 -9.83
N THR A 57 11.91 5.11 -10.97
CA THR A 57 12.36 5.79 -12.19
C THR A 57 12.10 7.29 -12.13
N GLN A 58 11.15 7.73 -11.29
CA GLN A 58 10.87 9.13 -11.10
C GLN A 58 11.84 9.79 -10.11
N PRO A 59 12.27 11.03 -10.37
CA PRO A 59 13.12 11.77 -9.45
C PRO A 59 12.48 11.89 -8.07
N ALA A 60 13.29 11.71 -7.04
CA ALA A 60 12.92 11.96 -5.65
C ALA A 60 14.12 12.60 -4.92
N PRO A 61 13.89 13.49 -3.94
CA PRO A 61 14.95 13.97 -3.08
C PRO A 61 15.51 12.81 -2.23
N PRO A 62 16.69 12.95 -1.60
CA PRO A 62 17.20 11.95 -0.66
C PRO A 62 16.20 11.67 0.47
N VAL A 63 16.15 10.42 0.96
CA VAL A 63 15.25 10.01 2.06
C VAL A 63 15.47 10.80 3.36
N THR A 64 16.66 11.40 3.53
CA THR A 64 17.02 12.26 4.66
C THR A 64 16.50 13.70 4.52
N SER A 65 15.98 14.08 3.34
CA SER A 65 15.43 15.41 3.09
C SER A 65 14.02 15.54 3.66
N PRO A 66 13.66 16.68 4.29
CA PRO A 66 12.29 16.99 4.70
C PRO A 66 11.27 16.97 3.56
N GLU A 67 11.73 17.06 2.31
CA GLU A 67 10.87 17.15 1.12
C GLU A 67 10.45 15.76 0.62
N TYR A 68 11.22 14.72 0.97
CA TYR A 68 10.92 13.35 0.62
C TYR A 68 9.55 12.87 1.13
N PRO A 69 9.22 12.96 2.44
CA PRO A 69 7.92 12.50 2.92
C PRO A 69 6.76 13.30 2.32
N LYS A 70 6.95 14.59 2.03
CA LYS A 70 5.92 15.43 1.38
C LYS A 70 5.63 14.94 -0.03
N LEU A 71 6.67 14.68 -0.82
CA LEU A 71 6.55 14.17 -2.18
C LEU A 71 5.90 12.78 -2.22
N MET A 72 6.38 11.85 -1.39
CA MET A 72 5.83 10.49 -1.33
C MET A 72 4.36 10.52 -0.90
N THR A 73 4.01 11.31 0.12
CA THR A 73 2.61 11.47 0.56
C THR A 73 1.72 11.96 -0.56
N ARG A 74 2.18 12.93 -1.36
CA ARG A 74 1.43 13.43 -2.51
C ARG A 74 1.21 12.32 -3.54
N ARG A 75 2.28 11.65 -3.99
CA ARG A 75 2.22 10.57 -4.98
C ARG A 75 1.30 9.44 -4.55
N THR A 76 1.45 8.95 -3.32
CA THR A 76 0.58 7.91 -2.75
C THR A 76 -0.89 8.34 -2.76
N LYS A 77 -1.20 9.57 -2.33
CA LYS A 77 -2.59 10.07 -2.32
C LYS A 77 -3.17 10.14 -3.73
N GLU A 78 -2.41 10.67 -4.69
CA GLU A 78 -2.82 10.77 -6.09
C GLU A 78 -3.10 9.39 -6.69
N ALA A 79 -2.23 8.42 -6.45
CA ALA A 79 -2.40 7.05 -6.93
C ALA A 79 -3.64 6.37 -6.31
N VAL A 80 -3.88 6.51 -4.99
CA VAL A 80 -5.09 5.98 -4.34
C VAL A 80 -6.36 6.64 -4.88
N ILE A 81 -6.35 7.97 -5.11
CA ILE A 81 -7.48 8.69 -5.71
C ILE A 81 -7.76 8.16 -7.11
N LYS A 82 -6.72 7.93 -7.92
CA LYS A 82 -6.86 7.34 -9.26
C LYS A 82 -7.48 5.94 -9.19
N LEU A 83 -6.97 5.06 -8.33
CA LEU A 83 -7.56 3.73 -8.14
C LEU A 83 -9.04 3.80 -7.76
N ASN A 84 -9.43 4.74 -6.89
CA ASN A 84 -10.83 4.93 -6.53
C ASN A 84 -11.69 5.37 -7.73
N LYS A 85 -11.19 6.30 -8.55
CA LYS A 85 -11.88 6.76 -9.76
C LYS A 85 -12.03 5.63 -10.80
N ASP A 86 -11.02 4.77 -10.88
CA ASP A 86 -10.99 3.63 -11.81
C ASP A 86 -11.81 2.42 -11.30
N GLY A 87 -12.47 2.53 -10.13
CA GLY A 87 -13.25 1.44 -9.53
C GLY A 87 -12.40 0.30 -8.92
N LYS A 88 -11.08 0.44 -8.88
CA LYS A 88 -10.11 -0.59 -8.47
C LYS A 88 -9.96 -0.79 -6.96
N LEU A 89 -10.85 -0.21 -6.15
CA LEU A 89 -10.83 -0.30 -4.68
C LEU A 89 -12.08 -1.02 -4.11
N ASP A 90 -12.82 -1.72 -4.96
CA ASP A 90 -14.07 -2.41 -4.63
C ASP A 90 -13.86 -3.76 -3.92
N GLY A 91 -12.66 -4.32 -3.98
CA GLY A 91 -12.34 -5.64 -3.40
C GLY A 91 -12.19 -6.76 -4.42
N THR A 92 -12.24 -6.46 -5.72
CA THR A 92 -12.02 -7.44 -6.79
C THR A 92 -10.66 -7.29 -7.45
N TYR A 93 -10.10 -6.08 -7.46
CA TYR A 93 -8.80 -5.78 -8.05
C TYR A 93 -7.64 -6.07 -7.11
N ASP A 94 -6.65 -6.84 -7.55
CA ASP A 94 -5.45 -7.22 -6.79
C ASP A 94 -4.12 -6.84 -7.47
N GLY A 95 -4.17 -5.94 -8.46
CA GLY A 95 -3.02 -5.57 -9.28
C GLY A 95 -1.97 -4.72 -8.57
N LEU A 96 -0.77 -4.68 -9.17
CA LEU A 96 0.35 -3.85 -8.74
C LEU A 96 0.41 -2.58 -9.60
N GLU A 97 0.40 -1.43 -8.94
CA GLU A 97 0.37 -0.09 -9.53
C GLU A 97 1.51 0.75 -8.94
N TRP A 98 1.87 1.83 -9.63
CA TRP A 98 2.99 2.69 -9.26
C TRP A 98 2.54 4.06 -8.77
N TYR A 99 3.32 4.67 -7.88
CA TYR A 99 3.15 6.05 -7.43
C TYR A 99 4.43 6.87 -7.54
#